data_AF-A0A176VZI2-F1
#
_entry.id   AF-A0A176VZI2-F1
#
_cell.length_a   1.000
_cell.length_b   1.000
_cell.length_c   1.000
_cell.angle_alpha   90.00
_cell.angle_beta   90.00
_cell.angle_gamma   90.00
#
_symmetry.space_group_name_H-M   'P 1'
#
loop_
_entity.id
_entity.type
_entity.pdbx_description
1 polymer ?
#
loop_
_entity_poly.entity_id
_entity_poly.type
_entity_poly.pdbx_seq_one_letter_code
_entity_poly.pdbx_strand_id
1 'polypeptide(L)'
;MLLLFSHQSAAEQCGQQAGNAVCPDNLCCSQYGWCGSTSDYCGTNCQSGPCSGGGSPSTPTGTLFGEVSYYTAPFVPSACFESDPGQFPSNNFFAAGGDGAPNIWNNGANCGKWFKIQCTGSGCISSATILIKIVDRCPNGCVGGRAFDLSNTAFSAIANTDAGHVNVFYSGPYDSP
;
A
#
# COMPACT_ATOMS: atom_id res chain seq x y z
N MET A 1 -46.86 -15.09 27.01
CA MET A 1 -46.40 -14.56 25.71
C MET A 1 -45.21 -13.66 25.98
N LEU A 2 -44.01 -14.24 26.02
CA LEU A 2 -42.77 -13.54 26.37
C LEU A 2 -42.26 -12.84 25.11
N LEU A 3 -42.42 -11.53 25.01
CA LEU A 3 -41.83 -10.73 23.94
C LEU A 3 -40.33 -10.59 24.23
N LEU A 4 -39.54 -11.46 23.61
CA LEU A 4 -38.08 -11.31 23.56
C LEU A 4 -37.78 -10.08 22.71
N PHE A 5 -37.40 -8.98 23.36
CA PHE A 5 -36.73 -7.88 22.70
C PHE A 5 -35.40 -8.41 22.17
N SER A 6 -35.35 -8.66 20.86
CA SER A 6 -34.11 -8.89 20.12
C SER A 6 -33.23 -7.67 20.35
N HIS A 7 -32.26 -7.83 21.25
CA HIS A 7 -31.16 -6.90 21.41
C HIS A 7 -30.53 -6.81 20.03
N GLN A 8 -30.65 -5.65 19.38
CA GLN A 8 -29.73 -5.31 18.31
C GLN A 8 -28.36 -5.24 18.98
N SER A 9 -27.65 -6.36 18.95
CA SER A 9 -26.20 -6.34 19.00
C SER A 9 -25.81 -5.53 17.78
N ALA A 10 -25.56 -4.25 18.00
CA ALA A 10 -24.89 -3.39 17.06
C ALA A 10 -23.51 -4.00 16.82
N ALA A 11 -23.43 -5.00 15.92
CA ALA A 11 -22.15 -5.45 15.42
C ALA A 11 -21.52 -4.22 14.76
N GLU A 12 -20.35 -3.85 15.24
CA GLU A 12 -19.53 -2.82 14.64
C GLU A 12 -19.44 -3.10 13.12
N GLN A 13 -19.57 -2.06 12.31
CA GLN A 13 -19.76 -2.15 10.86
C GLN A 13 -18.44 -2.36 10.11
N CYS A 14 -17.35 -1.90 10.71
CA CYS A 14 -16.04 -1.84 10.07
C CYS A 14 -14.91 -1.87 11.12
N GLY A 15 -13.67 -1.98 10.64
CA GLY A 15 -12.49 -1.91 11.49
C GLY A 15 -12.25 -3.20 12.27
N GLN A 16 -11.35 -3.15 13.25
CA GLN A 16 -10.91 -4.35 13.96
C GLN A 16 -12.05 -5.04 14.71
N GLN A 17 -13.03 -4.27 15.15
CA GLN A 17 -14.23 -4.75 15.83
C GLN A 17 -15.11 -5.62 14.91
N ALA A 18 -15.00 -5.41 13.59
CA ALA A 18 -15.77 -6.10 12.56
C ALA A 18 -14.90 -7.03 11.69
N GLY A 19 -13.79 -7.56 12.22
CA GLY A 19 -12.90 -8.44 11.47
C GLY A 19 -12.18 -7.75 10.31
N ASN A 20 -11.88 -6.46 10.45
CA ASN A 20 -11.29 -5.58 9.43
C ASN A 20 -12.19 -5.32 8.22
N ALA A 21 -13.51 -5.43 8.37
CA ALA A 21 -14.45 -5.00 7.34
C ALA A 21 -14.25 -3.51 6.99
N VAL A 22 -14.41 -3.17 5.72
CA VAL A 22 -14.37 -1.79 5.22
C VAL A 22 -15.78 -1.25 5.02
N CYS A 23 -15.94 0.05 5.19
CA CYS A 23 -17.22 0.69 4.97
C CYS A 23 -17.62 0.69 3.49
N PRO A 24 -18.91 0.49 3.17
CA PRO A 24 -19.43 0.69 1.82
C PRO A 24 -19.28 2.16 1.38
N ASP A 25 -19.39 2.40 0.07
CA ASP A 25 -19.40 3.74 -0.54
C ASP A 25 -18.20 4.63 -0.21
N ASN A 26 -17.03 4.02 0.07
CA ASN A 26 -15.80 4.72 0.48
C ASN A 26 -15.98 5.63 1.71
N LEU A 27 -16.88 5.28 2.64
CA LEU A 27 -17.03 6.00 3.90
C LEU A 27 -15.85 5.74 4.85
N CYS A 28 -15.64 6.65 5.81
CA CYS A 28 -14.64 6.48 6.84
C CYS A 28 -15.14 5.48 7.89
N CYS A 29 -14.24 4.60 8.32
CA CYS A 29 -14.44 3.78 9.50
C CYS A 29 -13.89 4.52 10.72
N SER A 30 -14.75 4.89 11.66
CA SER A 30 -14.33 5.54 12.90
C SER A 30 -13.49 4.61 13.78
N GLN A 31 -12.80 5.17 14.77
CA GLN A 31 -12.08 4.41 15.79
C GLN A 31 -12.94 3.40 16.57
N TYR A 32 -14.26 3.59 16.54
CA TYR A 32 -15.25 2.77 17.23
C TYR A 32 -15.93 1.74 16.32
N GLY A 33 -15.48 1.62 15.06
CA GLY A 33 -16.00 0.62 14.13
C GLY A 33 -17.32 1.01 13.46
N TRP A 34 -17.53 2.31 13.21
CA TRP A 34 -18.74 2.82 12.55
C TRP A 34 -18.42 3.54 11.24
N CYS A 35 -19.31 3.40 10.26
CA CYS A 35 -19.16 4.03 8.96
C CYS A 35 -19.82 5.42 8.91
N GLY A 36 -19.10 6.40 8.38
CA GLY A 36 -19.64 7.74 8.14
C GLY A 36 -18.67 8.66 7.40
N SER A 37 -19.13 9.86 7.04
CA SER A 37 -18.37 10.83 6.23
C SER A 37 -18.00 12.11 6.98
N THR A 38 -18.45 12.29 8.22
CA THR A 38 -18.13 13.48 9.03
C THR A 38 -16.78 13.32 9.74
N SER A 39 -16.29 14.42 10.31
CA SER A 39 -15.05 14.44 11.09
C SER A 39 -15.01 13.44 12.25
N ASP A 40 -16.16 13.03 12.78
CA ASP A 40 -16.22 12.07 13.89
C ASP A 40 -15.84 10.64 13.43
N TYR A 41 -16.04 10.36 12.14
CA TYR A 41 -15.69 9.08 11.51
C TYR A 41 -14.36 9.16 10.80
N CYS A 42 -14.10 10.28 10.13
CA CYS A 42 -12.89 10.51 9.35
C CYS A 42 -11.76 11.15 10.16
N GLY A 43 -11.95 11.44 11.44
CA GLY A 43 -11.01 12.18 12.25
C GLY A 43 -9.86 11.33 12.80
N THR A 44 -9.35 11.74 13.96
CA THR A 44 -8.28 11.04 14.68
C THR A 44 -8.66 9.57 14.92
N ASN A 45 -7.72 8.66 14.65
CA ASN A 45 -7.88 7.20 14.78
C ASN A 45 -8.94 6.57 13.86
N CYS A 46 -9.33 7.25 12.78
CA CYS A 46 -10.06 6.63 11.68
C CYS A 46 -9.32 5.37 11.19
N GLN A 47 -10.02 4.23 11.17
CA GLN A 47 -9.49 2.90 10.94
C GLN A 47 -9.51 2.46 9.46
N SER A 48 -10.22 3.17 8.57
CA SER A 48 -10.18 2.97 7.11
C SER A 48 -10.98 4.05 6.38
N GLY A 49 -10.80 4.19 5.06
CA GLY A 49 -11.49 5.20 4.24
C GLY A 49 -10.75 6.55 4.13
N PRO A 50 -11.42 7.64 3.71
CA PRO A 50 -10.82 8.95 3.47
C PRO A 50 -10.59 9.74 4.76
N CYS A 51 -9.75 9.23 5.65
CA CYS A 51 -9.47 9.81 6.97
C CYS A 51 -8.74 11.18 6.86
N SER A 52 -9.31 12.23 7.45
CA SER A 52 -8.91 13.65 7.35
C SER A 52 -7.75 14.08 8.27
N GLY A 53 -6.97 13.16 8.83
CA GLY A 53 -5.96 13.46 9.85
C GLY A 53 -4.80 12.48 9.96
N GLY A 54 -4.49 11.72 8.90
CA GLY A 54 -3.35 10.80 8.92
C GLY A 54 -3.52 9.56 9.80
N GLY A 55 -4.75 9.21 10.16
CA GLY A 55 -5.10 7.85 10.58
C GLY A 55 -5.25 6.98 9.35
N SER A 56 -4.13 6.45 8.85
CA SER A 56 -4.14 5.39 7.83
C SER A 56 -4.95 4.19 8.34
N PRO A 57 -5.65 3.45 7.46
CA PRO A 57 -6.42 2.30 7.85
C PRO A 57 -5.64 1.35 8.76
N SER A 58 -6.30 0.80 9.80
CA SER A 58 -5.83 -0.28 10.68
C SER A 58 -5.65 -1.57 9.88
N THR A 59 -4.74 -1.54 8.92
CA THR A 59 -4.13 -2.68 8.26
C THR A 59 -3.17 -3.30 9.30
N PRO A 60 -2.92 -4.62 9.29
CA PRO A 60 -2.16 -5.30 10.35
C PRO A 60 -0.86 -4.55 10.57
N THR A 61 -0.55 -4.25 11.83
CA THR A 61 0.63 -3.48 12.29
C THR A 61 1.78 -3.57 11.29
N GLY A 62 1.98 -2.49 10.52
CA GLY A 62 3.04 -2.39 9.50
C GLY A 62 2.59 -2.46 8.03
N THR A 63 1.30 -2.57 7.73
CA THR A 63 0.79 -2.48 6.35
C THR A 63 0.21 -1.09 6.05
N LEU A 64 0.62 -0.50 4.94
CA LEU A 64 0.33 0.84 4.45
C LEU A 64 -0.39 0.75 3.10
N PHE A 65 -1.01 1.85 2.67
CA PHE A 65 -1.66 1.97 1.37
C PHE A 65 -0.94 3.00 0.50
N GLY A 66 -0.82 2.73 -0.80
CA GLY A 66 -0.23 3.67 -1.74
C GLY A 66 -0.44 3.25 -3.19
N GLU A 67 0.00 4.11 -4.11
CA GLU A 67 -0.01 3.82 -5.54
C GLU A 67 1.37 3.35 -6.00
N VAL A 68 1.40 2.45 -6.97
CA VAL A 68 2.62 2.05 -7.67
C VAL A 68 2.48 2.21 -9.17
N SER A 69 3.58 2.56 -9.82
CA SER A 69 3.75 2.52 -11.27
C SER A 69 4.80 1.47 -11.66
N TYR A 70 5.27 1.50 -12.90
CA TYR A 70 6.43 0.74 -13.33
C TYR A 70 7.33 1.52 -14.29
N TYR A 71 8.60 1.12 -14.34
CA TYR A 71 9.59 1.66 -15.26
C TYR A 71 10.31 0.57 -16.05
N THR A 72 10.89 0.99 -17.16
CA THR A 72 11.65 0.13 -18.08
C THR A 72 13.13 0.46 -18.01
N ALA A 73 13.95 -0.46 -18.51
CA ALA A 73 15.39 -0.28 -18.63
C ALA A 73 15.74 1.06 -19.36
N PRO A 74 16.91 1.65 -19.05
CA PRO A 74 17.99 1.11 -18.22
C PRO A 74 17.73 1.20 -16.71
N PHE A 75 18.09 0.15 -15.97
CA PHE A 75 17.97 0.09 -14.50
C PHE A 75 19.23 0.54 -13.76
N VAL A 76 20.31 0.80 -14.51
CA VAL A 76 21.59 1.31 -14.00
C VAL A 76 22.01 2.54 -14.81
N PRO A 77 22.75 3.49 -14.22
CA PRO A 77 23.14 3.55 -12.82
C PRO A 77 21.93 3.82 -11.91
N SER A 78 21.90 3.17 -10.74
CA SER A 78 20.90 3.41 -9.71
C SER A 78 21.44 4.31 -8.60
N ALA A 79 20.56 4.98 -7.88
CA ALA A 79 20.91 5.79 -6.72
C ALA A 79 21.38 4.95 -5.51
N CYS A 80 21.09 3.65 -5.48
CA CYS A 80 21.49 2.79 -4.37
C CYS A 80 22.86 2.13 -4.57
N PHE A 81 23.12 1.59 -5.76
CA PHE A 81 24.26 0.71 -6.01
C PHE A 81 24.96 1.02 -7.34
N GLU A 82 24.77 2.24 -7.85
CA GLU A 82 25.42 2.74 -9.07
C GLU A 82 25.27 1.75 -10.24
N SER A 83 26.37 1.31 -10.84
CA SER A 83 26.39 0.43 -12.00
C SER A 83 26.46 -1.06 -11.65
N ASP A 84 26.31 -1.46 -10.38
CA ASP A 84 26.42 -2.87 -9.97
C ASP A 84 25.22 -3.70 -10.46
N PRO A 85 25.39 -4.63 -11.41
CA PRO A 85 24.29 -5.49 -11.85
C PRO A 85 23.87 -6.52 -10.79
N GLY A 86 24.71 -6.79 -9.78
CA GLY A 86 24.42 -7.74 -8.68
C GLY A 86 23.34 -7.24 -7.71
N GLN A 87 22.90 -5.98 -7.83
CA GLN A 87 21.88 -5.42 -6.97
C GLN A 87 20.49 -6.03 -7.17
N PHE A 88 20.19 -6.54 -8.37
CA PHE A 88 18.87 -7.02 -8.77
C PHE A 88 18.65 -8.48 -8.34
N PRO A 89 17.47 -8.82 -7.79
CA PRO A 89 17.12 -10.20 -7.51
C PRO A 89 16.87 -10.99 -8.81
N SER A 90 17.10 -12.31 -8.78
CA SER A 90 17.03 -13.18 -9.96
C SER A 90 15.66 -13.26 -10.64
N ASN A 91 14.58 -13.01 -9.89
CA ASN A 91 13.22 -12.92 -10.41
C ASN A 91 12.87 -11.54 -10.98
N ASN A 92 13.82 -10.60 -10.97
CA ASN A 92 13.64 -9.20 -11.36
C ASN A 92 12.54 -8.48 -10.56
N PHE A 93 12.20 -8.91 -9.34
CA PHE A 93 11.26 -8.21 -8.48
C PHE A 93 11.97 -7.13 -7.66
N PHE A 94 12.09 -5.96 -8.24
CA PHE A 94 12.69 -4.79 -7.59
C PHE A 94 11.88 -3.53 -7.89
N ALA A 95 12.20 -2.45 -7.20
CA ALA A 95 11.55 -1.16 -7.38
C ALA A 95 12.50 0.00 -7.09
N ALA A 96 12.16 1.16 -7.65
CA ALA A 96 12.62 2.44 -7.17
C ALA A 96 11.65 2.97 -6.10
N GLY A 97 12.16 3.46 -4.98
CA GLY A 97 11.33 4.04 -3.92
C GLY A 97 11.01 5.50 -4.20
N GLY A 98 9.75 5.92 -4.00
CA GLY A 98 9.36 7.33 -4.03
C GLY A 98 10.07 8.11 -2.92
N ASP A 99 10.49 9.34 -3.21
CA ASP A 99 11.16 10.23 -2.24
C ASP A 99 10.26 11.37 -1.72
N GLY A 100 9.01 11.41 -2.19
CA GLY A 100 7.96 12.33 -1.76
C GLY A 100 7.19 11.83 -0.54
N ALA A 101 5.88 12.06 -0.49
CA ALA A 101 5.00 11.48 0.52
C ALA A 101 4.20 10.33 -0.12
N PRO A 102 4.40 9.05 0.27
CA PRO A 102 5.30 8.56 1.32
C PRO A 102 6.78 8.47 0.86
N ASN A 103 7.72 8.77 1.78
CA ASN A 103 9.16 8.77 1.49
C ASN A 103 9.72 7.35 1.66
N ILE A 104 9.44 6.49 0.69
CA ILE A 104 9.91 5.10 0.67
C ILE A 104 11.41 5.02 0.44
N TRP A 105 12.01 5.89 -0.35
CA TRP A 105 13.46 5.90 -0.57
C TRP A 105 14.24 6.24 0.71
N ASN A 106 13.69 7.14 1.53
CA ASN A 106 14.21 7.53 2.84
C ASN A 106 15.70 7.90 2.83
N ASN A 107 16.11 8.80 1.94
CA ASN A 107 17.50 9.21 1.78
C ASN A 107 18.50 8.05 1.57
N GLY A 108 18.04 6.99 0.89
CA GLY A 108 18.84 5.80 0.62
C GLY A 108 18.87 4.78 1.75
N ALA A 109 18.28 5.07 2.91
CA ALA A 109 18.26 4.14 4.06
C ALA A 109 17.52 2.82 3.73
N ASN A 110 16.60 2.84 2.77
CA ASN A 110 15.87 1.66 2.33
C ASN A 110 16.54 0.93 1.15
N CYS A 111 17.68 1.40 0.65
CA CYS A 111 18.44 0.67 -0.37
C CYS A 111 18.76 -0.76 0.09
N GLY A 112 18.43 -1.73 -0.74
CA GLY A 112 18.62 -3.15 -0.46
C GLY A 112 17.57 -3.78 0.46
N LYS A 113 16.66 -2.98 1.04
CA LYS A 113 15.55 -3.50 1.85
C LYS A 113 14.44 -4.05 0.97
N TRP A 114 13.61 -4.87 1.59
CA TRP A 114 12.50 -5.56 0.94
C TRP A 114 11.15 -5.03 1.40
N PHE A 115 10.18 -5.04 0.50
CA PHE A 115 8.80 -4.70 0.78
C PHE A 115 7.87 -5.76 0.21
N LYS A 116 6.81 -6.06 0.94
CA LYS A 116 5.67 -6.83 0.44
C LYS A 116 4.72 -5.88 -0.27
N ILE A 117 4.24 -6.25 -1.45
CA ILE A 117 3.30 -5.48 -2.27
C ILE A 117 2.11 -6.37 -2.63
N GLN A 118 0.91 -5.87 -2.43
CA GLN A 118 -0.33 -6.55 -2.81
C GLN A 118 -1.23 -5.58 -3.57
N CYS A 119 -1.54 -5.88 -4.83
CA CYS A 119 -2.44 -5.07 -5.63
C CYS A 119 -3.87 -5.13 -5.10
N THR A 120 -4.56 -3.98 -5.14
CA THR A 120 -5.96 -3.85 -4.75
C THR A 120 -6.75 -2.95 -5.72
N GLY A 121 -8.02 -3.29 -5.94
CA GLY A 121 -8.91 -2.52 -6.79
C GLY A 121 -8.77 -2.80 -8.29
N SER A 122 -9.14 -1.80 -9.09
CA SER A 122 -9.14 -1.89 -10.56
C SER A 122 -7.74 -1.92 -11.15
N GLY A 123 -7.54 -2.71 -12.20
CA GLY A 123 -6.23 -2.85 -12.89
C GLY A 123 -5.38 -4.00 -12.37
N CYS A 124 -5.71 -4.54 -11.19
CA CYS A 124 -5.09 -5.74 -10.66
C CYS A 124 -5.52 -6.98 -11.45
N ILE A 125 -4.56 -7.81 -11.84
CA ILE A 125 -4.80 -9.15 -12.40
C ILE A 125 -4.60 -10.24 -11.33
N SER A 126 -3.97 -9.88 -10.21
CA SER A 126 -3.71 -10.77 -9.08
C SER A 126 -3.69 -9.98 -7.78
N SER A 127 -4.30 -10.54 -6.74
CA SER A 127 -4.21 -10.05 -5.37
C SER A 127 -3.15 -10.80 -4.54
N ALA A 128 -2.25 -11.55 -5.19
CA ALA A 128 -1.14 -12.21 -4.52
C ALA A 128 -0.13 -11.17 -4.02
N THR A 129 0.47 -11.45 -2.87
CA THR A 129 1.57 -10.64 -2.35
C THR A 129 2.86 -11.01 -3.07
N ILE A 130 3.49 -10.03 -3.71
CA ILE A 130 4.86 -10.14 -4.20
C ILE A 130 5.82 -9.48 -3.21
N LEU A 131 7.08 -9.86 -3.28
CA LEU A 131 8.13 -9.23 -2.51
C LEU A 131 9.14 -8.58 -3.46
N ILE A 132 9.40 -7.30 -3.25
CA ILE A 132 10.30 -6.49 -4.07
C ILE A 132 11.47 -5.96 -3.25
N LYS A 133 12.61 -5.76 -3.90
CA LYS A 133 13.79 -5.09 -3.31
C LYS A 133 13.89 -3.64 -3.79
N ILE A 134 14.20 -2.71 -2.90
CA ILE A 134 14.52 -1.33 -3.29
C ILE A 134 15.94 -1.27 -3.83
N VAL A 135 16.06 -0.83 -5.07
CA VAL A 135 17.34 -0.74 -5.79
C VAL A 135 17.61 0.65 -6.35
N ASP A 136 16.62 1.56 -6.33
CA ASP A 136 16.79 2.91 -6.87
C ASP A 136 15.90 3.95 -6.17
N ARG A 137 16.10 5.22 -6.53
CA ARG A 137 15.28 6.38 -6.13
C ARG A 137 14.36 6.77 -7.28
N CYS A 138 13.12 7.08 -6.95
CA CYS A 138 12.11 7.52 -7.91
C CYS A 138 11.65 8.96 -7.61
N PRO A 139 12.29 9.99 -8.19
CA PRO A 139 11.83 11.36 -8.05
C PRO A 139 10.74 11.74 -9.06
N ASN A 140 10.88 11.30 -10.32
CA ASN A 140 10.03 11.74 -11.43
C ASN A 140 8.94 10.71 -11.81
N GLY A 141 9.22 9.41 -11.69
CA GLY A 141 8.20 8.36 -11.89
C GLY A 141 7.11 8.40 -10.81
N CYS A 142 7.47 8.90 -9.63
CA CYS A 142 6.64 8.91 -8.44
C CYS A 142 5.94 10.25 -8.18
N VAL A 143 5.83 11.08 -9.24
CA VAL A 143 5.01 12.29 -9.23
C VAL A 143 3.57 11.96 -8.78
N GLY A 144 2.99 12.81 -7.94
CA GLY A 144 1.67 12.57 -7.36
C GLY A 144 1.66 11.72 -6.09
N GLY A 145 2.84 11.36 -5.54
CA GLY A 145 2.93 10.65 -4.26
C GLY A 145 2.88 9.13 -4.38
N ARG A 146 3.32 8.57 -5.52
CA ARG A 146 3.44 7.11 -5.69
C ARG A 146 4.52 6.58 -4.77
N ALA A 147 4.23 5.47 -4.12
CA ALA A 147 5.13 4.88 -3.14
C ALA A 147 6.30 4.14 -3.83
N PHE A 148 6.02 3.45 -4.93
CA PHE A 148 7.01 2.65 -5.65
C PHE A 148 6.85 2.81 -7.15
N ASP A 149 7.97 2.78 -7.87
CA ASP A 149 8.01 2.51 -9.29
C ASP A 149 8.59 1.10 -9.45
N LEU A 150 7.79 0.13 -9.83
CA LEU A 150 8.18 -1.28 -9.88
C LEU A 150 8.97 -1.58 -11.15
N SER A 151 9.78 -2.64 -11.15
CA SER A 151 10.24 -3.22 -12.41
C SER A 151 9.03 -3.67 -13.24
N ASN A 152 9.14 -3.60 -14.56
CA ASN A 152 8.08 -4.09 -15.45
C ASN A 152 7.67 -5.56 -15.14
N THR A 153 8.63 -6.39 -14.72
CA THR A 153 8.39 -7.79 -14.32
C THR A 153 7.60 -7.90 -13.02
N ALA A 154 7.89 -7.07 -12.02
CA ALA A 154 7.13 -7.04 -10.77
C ALA A 154 5.71 -6.50 -10.98
N PHE A 155 5.57 -5.43 -11.77
CA PHE A 155 4.25 -4.86 -12.06
C PHE A 155 3.36 -5.83 -12.82
N SER A 156 3.89 -6.46 -13.87
CA SER A 156 3.16 -7.45 -14.68
C SER A 156 2.77 -8.72 -13.90
N ALA A 157 3.33 -8.94 -12.70
CA ALA A 157 2.92 -10.04 -11.82
C ALA A 157 1.63 -9.73 -11.05
N ILE A 158 1.26 -8.45 -10.90
CA ILE A 158 0.12 -8.02 -10.08
C ILE A 158 -0.92 -7.20 -10.86
N ALA A 159 -0.55 -6.54 -11.96
CA ALA A 159 -1.41 -5.68 -12.77
C ALA A 159 -1.09 -5.76 -14.27
N ASN A 160 -2.05 -5.36 -15.12
CA ASN A 160 -1.78 -5.15 -16.55
C ASN A 160 -1.06 -3.80 -16.73
N THR A 161 0.06 -3.79 -17.47
CA THR A 161 0.83 -2.58 -17.81
C THR A 161 0.00 -1.47 -18.45
N ASP A 162 -1.08 -1.81 -19.15
CA ASP A 162 -2.00 -0.82 -19.75
C ASP A 162 -2.66 0.09 -18.70
N ALA A 163 -2.74 -0.34 -17.43
CA ALA A 163 -3.24 0.48 -16.34
C ALA A 163 -2.29 1.65 -16.01
N GLY A 164 -0.99 1.53 -16.29
CA GLY A 164 0.05 2.50 -15.98
C GLY A 164 0.40 2.60 -14.49
N HIS A 165 -0.61 2.60 -13.61
CA HIS A 165 -0.48 2.63 -12.16
C HIS A 165 -1.66 1.90 -11.50
N VAL A 166 -1.43 1.36 -10.30
CA VAL A 166 -2.45 0.66 -9.50
C VAL A 166 -2.28 0.95 -8.02
N ASN A 167 -3.38 0.80 -7.28
CA ASN A 167 -3.36 0.88 -5.83
C ASN A 167 -2.83 -0.43 -5.22
N VAL A 168 -2.06 -0.31 -4.15
CA VAL A 168 -1.49 -1.44 -3.43
C VAL A 168 -1.59 -1.25 -1.92
N PHE A 169 -1.67 -2.37 -1.22
CA PHE A 169 -1.20 -2.45 0.16
C PHE A 169 0.27 -2.86 0.16
N TYR A 170 1.06 -2.28 1.07
CA TYR A 170 2.47 -2.63 1.19
C TYR A 170 2.96 -2.65 2.63
N SER A 171 4.01 -3.42 2.92
CA SER A 171 4.63 -3.47 4.25
C SER A 171 6.14 -3.67 4.16
N GLY A 172 6.87 -3.20 5.17
CA GLY A 172 8.34 -3.16 5.21
C GLY A 172 8.84 -1.87 5.89
N PRO A 173 10.16 -1.57 5.84
CA PRO A 173 11.21 -2.36 5.19
C PRO A 173 11.55 -3.66 5.93
N TYR A 174 11.95 -4.69 5.20
CA TYR A 174 12.51 -5.94 5.72
C TYR A 174 13.98 -6.10 5.31
N ASP A 175 14.77 -6.79 6.13
CA ASP A 175 16.20 -7.05 5.87
C ASP A 175 16.44 -8.19 4.88
N SER A 176 15.46 -9.09 4.73
CA SER A 176 15.54 -10.26 3.86
C SER A 176 14.20 -10.54 3.17
N PRO A 177 14.20 -11.41 2.15
CA PRO A 177 12.97 -11.88 1.54
C PRO A 177 11.98 -12.59 2.46
#